data_AF-A0A1B8A5F6-F1
#
_entry.id   AF-A0A1B8A5F6-F1
#
_cell.length_a   1.000
_cell.length_b   1.000
_cell.length_c   1.000
_cell.angle_alpha   90.00
_cell.angle_beta   90.00
_cell.angle_gamma   90.00
#
_symmetry.space_group_name_H-M   'P 1'
#
loop_
_entity.id
_entity.type
_entity.pdbx_description
1 polymer ?
#
loop_
_entity_poly.entity_id
_entity_poly.type
_entity_poly.pdbx_seq_one_letter_code
_entity_poly.pdbx_strand_id
1 'polypeptide(L)'
;MAKGPQIRRNSGIGFISTDATDIHDLKLRIITHDNETREFIVYTGNVTKSFLRKFHHPFRAPRDDGDAASPGLRIEYTRVPIWPLVGLRERLGKALGHEIVGAFDENEMETWEKDPEKETGEKRKRDSSPEPPGGDDKDIPSERNKCQRG
;
A
#
# COMPACT_ATOMS: atom_id res chain seq x y z
N MET A 1 37.75 -54.78 -52.41
CA MET A 1 37.08 -54.77 -51.10
C MET A 1 37.68 -53.66 -50.27
N ALA A 2 36.94 -52.58 -49.98
CA ALA A 2 37.28 -51.59 -48.97
C ALA A 2 35.98 -50.93 -48.49
N LYS A 3 35.62 -51.17 -47.22
CA LYS A 3 34.46 -50.54 -46.57
C LYS A 3 34.88 -49.15 -46.10
N GLY A 4 34.27 -48.10 -46.65
CA GLY A 4 34.44 -46.72 -46.19
C GLY A 4 33.79 -46.49 -44.80
N PRO A 5 34.16 -45.40 -44.11
CA PRO A 5 33.84 -45.22 -42.69
C PRO A 5 32.35 -44.96 -42.49
N GLN A 6 31.73 -45.69 -41.57
CA GLN A 6 30.33 -45.49 -41.21
C GLN A 6 30.16 -44.23 -40.37
N ILE A 7 29.41 -43.27 -40.89
CA ILE A 7 29.00 -42.05 -40.18
C ILE A 7 27.91 -42.44 -39.19
N ARG A 8 28.29 -42.58 -37.91
CA ARG A 8 27.34 -42.74 -36.82
C ARG A 8 26.62 -41.41 -36.55
N ARG A 9 25.40 -41.29 -37.05
CA ARG A 9 24.46 -40.23 -36.62
C ARG A 9 23.94 -40.61 -35.24
N ASN A 10 24.50 -40.03 -34.18
CA ASN A 10 23.87 -40.06 -32.87
C ASN A 10 22.62 -39.16 -32.92
N SER A 11 21.46 -39.82 -33.01
CA SER A 11 20.17 -39.28 -32.64
C SER A 11 20.06 -39.34 -31.12
N GLY A 12 19.60 -38.26 -30.50
CA GLY A 12 19.24 -38.26 -29.08
C GLY A 12 19.97 -37.22 -28.24
N ILE A 13 19.53 -35.96 -28.34
CA ILE A 13 19.47 -35.12 -27.15
C ILE A 13 18.00 -34.71 -27.06
N GLY A 14 17.27 -35.45 -26.22
CA GLY A 14 15.92 -35.09 -25.84
C GLY A 14 15.95 -33.75 -25.12
N PHE A 15 15.30 -32.75 -25.70
CA PHE A 15 14.92 -31.54 -24.99
C PHE A 15 13.82 -31.90 -23.98
N ILE A 16 14.17 -32.56 -22.88
CA ILE A 16 13.32 -32.49 -21.68
C ILE A 16 13.73 -31.25 -20.90
N SER A 17 13.32 -30.08 -21.41
CA SER A 17 13.21 -28.90 -20.54
C SER A 17 11.91 -29.07 -19.76
N THR A 18 11.98 -29.90 -18.72
CA THR A 18 10.97 -30.02 -17.67
C THR A 18 11.42 -29.19 -16.49
N ASP A 19 11.37 -27.87 -16.64
CA ASP A 19 11.14 -26.99 -15.50
C ASP A 19 9.85 -26.25 -15.80
N ALA A 20 8.74 -27.00 -15.69
CA ALA A 20 7.44 -26.38 -15.52
C ALA A 20 7.44 -25.77 -14.12
N THR A 21 7.99 -24.56 -14.02
CA THR A 21 7.64 -23.65 -12.94
C THR A 21 6.13 -23.64 -12.82
N ASP A 22 5.62 -23.74 -11.59
CA ASP A 22 4.18 -23.73 -11.34
C ASP A 22 3.65 -22.32 -11.62
N ILE A 23 3.33 -22.05 -12.88
CA ILE A 23 2.83 -20.75 -13.35
C ILE A 23 1.34 -20.69 -13.02
N HIS A 24 1.01 -19.82 -12.08
CA HIS A 24 -0.36 -19.54 -11.65
C HIS A 24 -0.88 -18.21 -12.20
N ASP A 25 -2.18 -18.00 -12.04
CA ASP A 25 -2.78 -16.69 -12.28
C ASP A 25 -2.24 -15.70 -11.25
N LEU A 26 -1.97 -14.47 -11.69
CA LEU A 26 -1.33 -13.44 -10.89
C LEU A 26 -2.23 -12.21 -10.78
N LYS A 27 -2.53 -11.79 -9.56
CA LYS A 27 -3.22 -10.53 -9.28
C LYS A 27 -2.19 -9.47 -8.90
N LEU A 28 -2.01 -8.51 -9.78
CA LEU A 28 -1.11 -7.35 -9.63
C LEU A 28 -1.90 -6.15 -9.11
N ARG A 29 -1.27 -5.40 -8.20
CA ARG A 29 -1.79 -4.12 -7.68
C ARG A 29 -0.71 -3.07 -7.75
N ILE A 30 -0.98 -1.99 -8.48
CA ILE A 30 -0.07 -0.86 -8.62
C ILE A 30 -0.80 0.36 -8.07
N ILE A 31 -0.17 1.04 -7.11
CA ILE A 31 -0.69 2.28 -6.55
C ILE A 31 0.16 3.41 -7.07
N THR A 32 -0.49 4.39 -7.69
CA THR A 32 0.14 5.65 -8.05
C THR A 32 -0.56 6.80 -7.34
N HIS A 33 0.06 7.97 -7.35
CA HIS A 33 -0.48 9.19 -6.77
C HIS A 33 -0.53 10.28 -7.83
N ASP A 34 -1.68 10.95 -7.94
CA ASP A 34 -1.84 12.16 -8.74
C ASP A 34 -1.77 13.40 -7.85
N ASN A 35 -0.70 14.19 -8.04
CA ASN A 35 -0.45 15.42 -7.29
C ASN A 35 -1.50 16.52 -7.57
N GLU A 36 -2.08 16.56 -8.77
CA GLU A 36 -2.98 17.64 -9.17
C GLU A 36 -4.37 17.44 -8.55
N THR A 37 -4.91 16.22 -8.65
CA THR A 37 -6.24 15.88 -8.14
C THR A 37 -6.23 15.42 -6.68
N ARG A 38 -5.05 15.15 -6.10
CA ARG A 38 -4.86 14.61 -4.73
C ARG A 38 -5.59 13.28 -4.55
N GLU A 39 -5.35 12.36 -5.47
CA GLU A 39 -5.95 11.03 -5.47
C GLU A 39 -4.89 9.94 -5.58
N PHE A 40 -5.15 8.80 -4.95
CA PHE A 40 -4.49 7.55 -5.29
C PHE A 40 -5.19 6.91 -6.48
N ILE A 41 -4.43 6.38 -7.41
CA ILE A 41 -4.96 5.58 -8.51
C ILE A 41 -4.46 4.15 -8.30
N VAL A 42 -5.41 3.25 -8.09
CA VAL A 42 -5.15 1.83 -7.89
C VAL A 42 -5.44 1.12 -9.20
N TYR A 43 -4.42 0.52 -9.79
CA TYR A 43 -4.55 -0.37 -10.94
C TYR A 43 -4.52 -1.82 -10.46
N THR A 44 -5.55 -2.57 -10.80
CA THR A 44 -5.64 -4.00 -10.52
C THR A 44 -5.52 -4.77 -11.82
N GLY A 45 -4.39 -5.48 -12.00
CA GLY A 45 -4.14 -6.32 -13.16
C GLY A 45 -4.37 -7.79 -12.82
N ASN A 46 -5.30 -8.46 -13.50
CA ASN A 46 -5.43 -9.92 -13.43
C ASN A 46 -4.75 -10.52 -14.65
N VAL A 47 -3.62 -11.21 -14.41
CA VAL A 47 -2.82 -11.88 -15.43
C VAL A 47 -3.08 -13.37 -15.37
N THR A 48 -3.47 -13.96 -16.48
CA THR A 48 -3.74 -15.40 -16.53
C THR A 48 -2.45 -16.20 -16.71
N LYS A 49 -2.43 -17.42 -16.18
CA LYS A 49 -1.33 -18.37 -16.38
C LYS A 49 -1.10 -18.69 -17.86
N SER A 50 -2.16 -18.69 -18.67
CA SER A 50 -2.06 -18.94 -20.11
C SER A 50 -1.29 -17.81 -20.79
N PHE A 51 -1.48 -16.56 -20.35
CA PHE A 51 -0.71 -15.42 -20.81
C PHE A 51 0.75 -15.52 -20.35
N LEU A 52 0.99 -15.78 -19.06
CA LEU A 52 2.36 -15.91 -18.51
C LEU A 52 3.16 -17.05 -19.16
N ARG A 53 2.52 -18.18 -19.49
CA ARG A 53 3.15 -19.29 -20.21
C ARG A 53 3.67 -18.89 -21.60
N LYS A 54 3.03 -17.93 -22.28
CA LYS A 54 3.51 -17.41 -23.57
C LYS A 54 4.88 -16.74 -23.40
N PHE A 55 5.13 -16.05 -22.28
CA PHE A 55 6.44 -15.43 -21.98
C PHE A 55 7.50 -16.44 -21.56
N HIS A 56 7.12 -17.51 -20.87
CA HIS A 56 8.05 -18.58 -20.48
C HIS A 56 8.57 -19.37 -21.69
N HIS A 57 7.74 -19.52 -22.74
CA HIS A 57 8.12 -20.22 -23.97
C HIS A 57 7.81 -19.38 -25.22
N PRO A 58 8.58 -18.30 -25.48
CA PRO A 58 8.26 -17.33 -26.52
C PRO A 58 8.22 -17.95 -27.93
N PHE A 59 9.02 -19.00 -28.19
CA PHE A 59 9.09 -19.68 -29.49
C PHE A 59 8.05 -20.81 -29.67
N ARG A 60 7.33 -21.19 -28.61
CA ARG A 60 6.30 -22.25 -28.63
C ARG A 60 4.91 -21.72 -28.28
N ALA A 61 4.78 -20.43 -27.99
CA ALA A 61 3.51 -19.79 -27.71
C ALA A 61 2.59 -19.93 -28.95
N PRO A 62 1.40 -20.55 -28.81
CA PRO A 62 0.41 -20.52 -29.88
C PRO A 62 0.14 -19.07 -30.28
N ARG A 63 0.16 -18.79 -31.59
CA ARG A 63 -0.40 -17.53 -32.10
C ARG A 63 -1.88 -17.56 -31.76
N ASP A 64 -2.44 -16.44 -31.28
CA ASP A 64 -3.88 -16.40 -31.04
C ASP A 64 -4.57 -16.56 -32.38
N ASP A 65 -5.21 -17.72 -32.55
CA ASP A 65 -5.97 -18.07 -33.74
C ASP A 65 -7.29 -17.29 -33.71
N GLY A 66 -7.28 -16.03 -34.13
CA GLY A 66 -8.46 -15.28 -34.55
C GLY A 66 -9.58 -15.04 -33.50
N ASP A 67 -9.84 -13.75 -33.27
CA ASP A 67 -11.18 -13.19 -32.98
C ASP A 67 -11.86 -13.44 -31.63
N ALA A 68 -11.33 -14.29 -30.75
CA ALA A 68 -11.79 -14.32 -29.35
C ALA A 68 -10.88 -13.43 -28.51
N ALA A 69 -11.33 -12.21 -28.21
CA ALA A 69 -10.74 -11.33 -27.21
C ALA A 69 -10.57 -12.09 -25.88
N SER A 70 -9.43 -12.74 -25.73
CA SER A 70 -9.02 -13.45 -24.54
C SER A 70 -7.96 -12.56 -23.91
N PRO A 71 -8.33 -11.47 -23.19
CA PRO A 71 -7.36 -10.59 -22.60
C PRO A 71 -6.64 -11.38 -21.51
N GLY A 72 -5.49 -11.94 -21.85
CA GLY A 72 -4.59 -12.60 -20.92
C GLY A 72 -4.15 -11.68 -19.76
N LEU A 73 -4.42 -10.39 -19.90
CA LEU A 73 -4.26 -9.35 -18.91
C LEU A 73 -5.53 -8.47 -18.90
N ARG A 74 -6.22 -8.41 -17.76
CA ARG A 74 -7.34 -7.48 -17.53
C ARG A 74 -6.92 -6.44 -16.51
N ILE A 75 -6.92 -5.17 -16.90
CA ILE A 75 -6.58 -4.04 -16.03
C ILE A 75 -7.86 -3.31 -15.64
N GLU A 76 -8.11 -3.22 -14.35
CA GLU A 76 -9.12 -2.36 -13.74
C GLU A 76 -8.41 -1.17 -13.09
N TYR A 77 -9.09 -0.04 -12.99
CA TYR A 77 -8.57 1.12 -12.27
C TYR A 77 -9.62 1.67 -11.31
N THR A 78 -9.17 2.19 -10.18
CA THR A 78 -10.02 2.84 -9.16
C THR A 78 -9.31 4.07 -8.63
N ARG A 79 -10.02 5.20 -8.56
CA ARG A 79 -9.52 6.46 -8.02
C ARG A 79 -9.99 6.57 -6.57
N VAL A 80 -9.07 6.88 -5.67
CA VAL A 80 -9.33 7.02 -4.24
C VAL A 80 -8.86 8.41 -3.79
N PRO A 81 -9.77 9.32 -3.42
CA PRO A 81 -9.36 10.65 -2.97
C PRO A 81 -8.62 10.58 -1.64
N ILE A 82 -7.51 11.32 -1.53
CA ILE A 82 -6.68 11.37 -0.31
C ILE A 82 -7.43 12.08 0.82
N TRP A 83 -8.20 13.11 0.46
CA TRP A 83 -8.97 13.91 1.42
C TRP A 83 -10.46 13.52 1.38
N PRO A 84 -11.15 13.47 2.54
CA PRO A 84 -10.64 13.64 3.92
C PRO A 84 -9.73 12.49 4.36
N LEU A 85 -8.78 12.72 5.28
CA LEU A 85 -7.87 11.64 5.75
C LEU A 85 -8.59 10.58 6.59
N VAL A 86 -9.69 10.96 7.27
CA VAL A 86 -10.57 10.03 7.99
C VAL A 86 -11.20 9.06 7.00
N GLY A 87 -11.20 7.77 7.31
CA GLY A 87 -11.76 6.77 6.40
C GLY A 87 -10.85 6.42 5.22
N LEU A 88 -9.62 6.94 5.16
CA LEU A 88 -8.71 6.69 4.02
C LEU A 88 -8.26 5.22 3.99
N ARG A 89 -8.01 4.62 5.15
CA ARG A 89 -7.60 3.22 5.26
C ARG A 89 -8.66 2.30 4.69
N GLU A 90 -9.93 2.54 5.01
CA GLU A 90 -11.09 1.75 4.59
C GLU A 90 -11.34 1.92 3.10
N ARG A 91 -11.20 3.15 2.57
CA ARG A 91 -11.31 3.40 1.13
C ARG A 91 -10.19 2.74 0.34
N LEU A 92 -8.94 2.83 0.82
CA LEU A 92 -7.83 2.09 0.24
C LEU A 92 -8.00 0.58 0.42
N GLY A 93 -8.55 0.13 1.54
CA GLY A 93 -8.89 -1.25 1.82
C GLY A 93 -9.92 -1.81 0.86
N LYS A 94 -10.95 -1.03 0.49
CA LYS A 94 -11.93 -1.42 -0.53
C LYS A 94 -11.32 -1.50 -1.93
N ALA A 95 -10.41 -0.58 -2.28
CA ALA A 95 -9.80 -0.53 -3.61
C ALA A 95 -8.66 -1.55 -3.79
N LEU A 96 -7.80 -1.68 -2.80
CA LEU A 96 -6.74 -2.67 -2.77
C LEU A 96 -7.37 -3.99 -2.37
N GLY A 97 -7.71 -4.15 -1.10
CA GLY A 97 -8.25 -5.37 -0.53
C GLY A 97 -7.61 -5.64 0.82
N HIS A 98 -8.26 -6.51 1.59
CA HIS A 98 -7.86 -6.88 2.94
C HIS A 98 -6.46 -7.49 3.02
N GLU A 99 -5.95 -8.11 1.96
CA GLU A 99 -4.62 -8.72 1.96
C GLU A 99 -3.47 -7.70 1.96
N ILE A 100 -3.73 -6.44 1.57
CA ILE A 100 -2.72 -5.36 1.58
C ILE A 100 -2.91 -4.45 2.80
N VAL A 101 -4.16 -4.09 3.12
CA VAL A 101 -4.47 -3.11 4.17
C VAL A 101 -4.71 -3.77 5.53
N GLY A 102 -4.82 -5.10 5.58
CA GLY A 102 -5.17 -5.87 6.76
C GLY A 102 -6.67 -5.90 7.00
N ALA A 103 -7.07 -6.40 8.18
CA ALA A 103 -8.47 -6.32 8.61
C ALA A 103 -8.86 -4.84 8.79
N PHE A 104 -10.00 -4.46 8.23
CA PHE A 104 -10.67 -3.19 8.47
C PHE A 104 -12.17 -3.46 8.46
N ASP A 105 -12.94 -2.67 9.22
CA ASP A 105 -14.39 -2.73 9.13
C ASP A 105 -14.83 -1.85 7.94
N GLU A 106 -15.63 -2.39 7.04
CA GLU A 106 -16.13 -1.64 5.89
C GLU A 106 -17.18 -0.59 6.27
N ASN A 107 -17.78 -0.73 7.47
CA ASN A 107 -18.87 0.07 7.99
C ASN A 107 -18.46 1.04 9.10
N GLU A 108 -17.27 0.86 9.69
CA GLU A 108 -16.72 1.75 10.72
C GLU A 108 -15.54 2.53 10.13
N MET A 109 -15.59 3.86 10.15
CA MET A 109 -14.44 4.68 9.81
C MET A 109 -13.56 4.81 11.04
N GLU A 110 -12.32 4.31 10.98
CA GLU A 110 -11.34 4.52 12.03
C GLU A 110 -10.99 6.02 12.10
N THR A 111 -11.53 6.70 13.10
CA THR A 111 -11.16 8.07 13.45
C THR A 111 -9.88 8.04 14.28
N TRP A 112 -8.86 8.79 13.83
CA TRP A 112 -7.56 8.94 14.49
C TRP A 112 -7.60 9.60 15.90
N GLU A 113 -8.78 9.75 16.51
CA GLU A 113 -8.97 10.34 17.84
C GLU A 113 -8.81 9.35 19.00
N LYS A 114 -8.56 8.07 18.73
CA LYS A 114 -8.11 7.16 19.80
C LYS A 114 -6.64 7.45 20.11
N ASP A 115 -6.42 8.49 20.94
CA ASP A 115 -5.29 8.51 21.85
C ASP A 115 -5.22 7.11 22.49
N PRO A 116 -4.05 6.43 22.51
CA PRO A 116 -3.92 5.21 23.28
C PRO A 116 -4.34 5.56 24.70
N GLU A 117 -5.40 4.93 25.21
CA GLU A 117 -5.85 5.11 26.58
C GLU A 117 -4.61 5.00 27.47
N LYS A 118 -4.20 6.14 28.03
CA LYS A 118 -3.19 6.17 29.06
C LYS A 118 -3.73 5.27 30.15
N GLU A 119 -3.04 4.16 30.38
CA GLU A 119 -3.26 3.34 31.56
C GLU A 119 -3.40 4.28 32.76
N THR A 120 -4.53 4.11 33.43
CA THR A 120 -4.98 4.91 34.57
C THR A 120 -3.94 4.90 35.68
N GLY A 121 -3.02 5.85 35.64
CA GLY A 121 -2.10 6.18 36.73
C GLY A 121 -2.80 7.10 37.74
N GLU A 122 -3.28 6.49 38.82
CA GLU A 122 -3.70 7.03 40.11
C GLU A 122 -3.85 8.56 40.29
N LYS A 123 -5.08 8.93 40.65
CA LYS A 123 -5.49 10.20 41.25
C LYS A 123 -4.52 10.65 42.36
N ARG A 124 -3.75 11.71 42.13
CA ARG A 124 -3.25 12.55 43.24
C ARG A 124 -4.21 13.71 43.46
N LYS A 125 -4.74 13.76 44.69
CA LYS A 125 -5.68 14.76 45.19
C LYS A 125 -5.18 16.18 44.92
N ARG A 126 -6.09 17.01 44.43
CA ARG A 126 -6.05 18.47 44.52
C ARG A 126 -6.46 18.81 45.95
N ASP A 127 -5.53 19.25 46.79
CA ASP A 127 -5.88 19.98 48.00
C ASP A 127 -5.97 21.47 47.65
N SER A 128 -7.17 21.99 47.89
CA SER A 128 -7.63 23.35 47.69
C SER A 128 -6.93 24.35 48.63
N SER A 129 -6.60 25.51 48.07
CA SER A 129 -6.27 26.76 48.77
C SER A 129 -7.31 27.13 49.84
N PRO A 130 -6.89 27.82 50.91
CA PRO A 130 -7.57 29.06 51.29
C PRO A 130 -6.58 30.25 51.43
N GLU A 131 -6.91 31.40 50.84
CA GLU A 131 -6.31 32.72 51.15
C GLU A 131 -7.06 33.42 52.34
N PRO A 132 -6.74 34.69 52.71
CA PRO A 132 -5.88 35.11 53.83
C PRO A 132 -6.68 35.90 54.90
N PRO A 133 -6.07 36.45 55.98
CA PRO A 133 -5.83 37.92 55.96
C PRO A 133 -4.69 38.46 56.86
N GLY A 134 -4.27 39.71 56.58
CA GLY A 134 -3.44 40.59 57.43
C GLY A 134 -1.97 40.60 57.02
N GLY A 135 -1.36 41.67 56.53
CA GLY A 135 -1.45 43.07 56.94
C GLY A 135 -0.07 43.42 57.51
N ASP A 136 0.71 44.25 56.80
CA ASP A 136 1.66 45.24 57.35
C ASP A 136 2.53 45.83 56.23
N ASP A 137 2.43 47.15 56.11
CA ASP A 137 3.01 48.05 55.13
C ASP A 137 4.54 48.10 55.19
N LYS A 138 5.22 48.30 54.04
CA LYS A 138 6.31 49.30 53.88
C LYS A 138 6.39 49.81 52.44
N ASP A 139 6.44 51.13 52.36
CA ASP A 139 6.40 52.00 51.19
C ASP A 139 7.67 52.02 50.28
N ILE A 140 7.51 52.73 49.14
CA ILE A 140 8.48 53.56 48.36
C ILE A 140 9.23 52.87 47.18
N PRO A 141 9.37 53.48 45.97
CA PRO A 141 8.42 54.22 45.13
C PRO A 141 8.48 53.78 43.62
N SER A 142 7.66 54.45 42.81
CA SER A 142 7.52 54.35 41.35
C SER A 142 8.78 54.60 40.50
N GLU A 143 8.94 53.83 39.41
CA GLU A 143 9.49 54.37 38.15
C GLU A 143 8.71 53.84 36.95
N ARG A 144 7.99 54.76 36.30
CA ARG A 144 7.61 54.62 34.89
C ARG A 144 8.90 54.66 34.10
N ASN A 145 9.09 53.79 33.12
CA ASN A 145 9.79 54.17 31.90
C ASN A 145 9.17 53.47 30.68
N LYS A 146 8.58 54.33 29.86
CA LYS A 146 8.01 54.10 28.53
C LYS A 146 9.22 54.07 27.58
N CYS A 147 9.44 52.99 26.85
CA CYS A 147 10.28 53.05 25.64
C CYS A 147 9.54 52.43 24.47
N GLN A 148 9.09 53.33 23.60
CA GLN A 148 8.59 53.10 22.26
C GLN A 148 9.76 53.14 21.26
N ARG A 149 9.53 52.48 20.12
CA ARG A 149 10.09 52.69 18.76
C ARG A 149 11.51 52.24 18.46
N GLY A 150 11.56 51.38 17.45
CA GLY A 150 12.44 51.43 16.29
C GLY A 150 11.68 50.82 15.13
#